data_AF-A0A3S5BMM7-F1
#
_entry.id   AF-A0A3S5BMM7-F1
#
_cell.length_a   1.000
_cell.length_b   1.000
_cell.length_c   1.000
_cell.angle_alpha   90.00
_cell.angle_beta   90.00
_cell.angle_gamma   90.00
#
_symmetry.space_group_name_H-M   'P 1'
#
loop_
_entity.id
_entity.type
_entity.pdbx_description
1 polymer ?
#
loop_
_entity_poly.entity_id
_entity_poly.type
_entity_poly.pdbx_seq_one_letter_code
_entity_poly.pdbx_strand_id
1 'polypeptide(L)'
;MSHTVAVRPIISRSLEEAKVRARILYRAWYRQIPYIVKQYKQEKVYATEAQLLDCLRKEFRMYQGVNDVRALDLLIHKVFYNRLSYLI
;
A
#
# COMPACT_ATOMS: atom_id res chain seq x y z
N MET A 1 -25.70 -30.22 -6.73
CA MET A 1 -24.29 -30.22 -6.27
C MET A 1 -23.74 -28.83 -6.52
N SER A 2 -23.58 -28.03 -5.47
CA SER A 2 -23.06 -26.66 -5.56
C SER A 2 -21.56 -26.69 -5.84
N HIS A 3 -21.15 -26.31 -7.04
CA HIS A 3 -19.74 -26.09 -7.37
C HIS A 3 -19.25 -24.84 -6.63
N THR A 4 -18.78 -25.00 -5.39
CA THR A 4 -17.95 -23.98 -4.76
C THR A 4 -16.61 -23.97 -5.48
N VAL A 5 -16.48 -23.10 -6.47
CA VAL A 5 -15.17 -22.82 -7.07
C VAL A 5 -14.31 -22.25 -5.95
N ALA A 6 -13.44 -23.08 -5.38
CA ALA A 6 -12.51 -22.69 -4.34
C ALA A 6 -11.45 -21.77 -4.96
N VAL A 7 -11.75 -20.48 -5.03
CA VAL A 7 -10.79 -19.47 -5.45
C VAL A 7 -9.75 -19.34 -4.36
N ARG A 8 -8.48 -19.64 -4.67
CA ARG A 8 -7.37 -19.56 -3.71
C ARG A 8 -7.27 -18.12 -3.18
N PRO A 9 -7.13 -17.91 -1.86
CA PRO A 9 -6.85 -16.58 -1.33
C PRO A 9 -5.49 -16.11 -1.86
N ILE A 10 -5.41 -14.85 -2.31
CA ILE A 10 -4.22 -14.31 -2.98
C ILE A 10 -3.06 -14.20 -1.97
N ILE A 11 -3.29 -13.68 -0.74
CA ILE A 11 -2.31 -13.70 0.36
C ILE A 11 -3.00 -13.78 1.74
N SER A 12 -4.12 -13.09 1.93
CA SER A 12 -4.88 -13.00 3.18
C SER A 12 -6.03 -13.99 3.25
N ARG A 13 -6.18 -14.66 4.40
CA ARG A 13 -7.27 -15.62 4.64
C ARG A 13 -8.52 -14.95 5.22
N SER A 14 -8.37 -13.75 5.78
CA SER A 14 -9.45 -12.97 6.38
C SER A 14 -9.26 -11.47 6.16
N LEU A 15 -10.34 -10.70 6.34
CA LEU A 15 -10.31 -9.25 6.27
C LEU A 15 -9.40 -8.64 7.34
N GLU A 16 -9.34 -9.23 8.53
CA GLU A 16 -8.48 -8.74 9.60
C GLU A 16 -7.00 -8.89 9.26
N GLU A 17 -6.60 -10.03 8.68
CA GLU A 17 -5.24 -10.22 8.17
C GLU A 17 -4.87 -9.19 7.10
N ALA A 18 -5.78 -8.94 6.15
CA ALA A 18 -5.58 -7.93 5.11
C ALA A 18 -5.42 -6.52 5.71
N LYS A 19 -6.24 -6.16 6.72
CA LYS A 19 -6.13 -4.89 7.44
C LYS A 19 -4.83 -4.77 8.23
N VAL A 20 -4.35 -5.86 8.86
CA VAL A 20 -3.04 -5.89 9.51
C VAL A 20 -1.93 -5.61 8.50
N ARG A 21 -1.96 -6.28 7.33
CA ARG A 21 -0.98 -6.06 6.26
C ARG A 21 -1.01 -4.62 5.72
N ALA A 22 -2.21 -4.06 5.50
CA ALA A 22 -2.37 -2.66 5.12
C ALA A 22 -1.75 -1.70 6.16
N ARG A 23 -1.96 -1.96 7.46
CA ARG A 23 -1.34 -1.17 8.55
C ARG A 23 0.19 -1.29 8.58
N ILE A 24 0.73 -2.48 8.33
CA ILE A 24 2.17 -2.71 8.22
C ILE A 24 2.75 -1.92 7.05
N LEU A 25 2.10 -1.97 5.88
CA LEU A 25 2.49 -1.21 4.69
C LEU A 25 2.48 0.29 4.96
N TYR A 26 1.42 0.82 5.60
CA TYR A 26 1.35 2.22 5.98
C TYR A 26 2.54 2.64 6.86
N ARG A 27 2.87 1.84 7.89
CA ARG A 27 4.03 2.09 8.77
C ARG A 27 5.37 1.97 8.04
N ALA A 28 5.47 1.09 7.04
CA ALA A 28 6.67 0.98 6.21
C ALA A 28 6.88 2.25 5.37
N TRP A 29 5.83 2.74 4.71
CA TRP A 29 5.88 3.99 3.94
C TRP A 29 6.16 5.21 4.82
N TYR A 30 5.50 5.30 5.99
CA TYR A 30 5.75 6.38 6.93
C TYR A 30 7.24 6.49 7.31
N ARG A 31 7.90 5.35 7.52
CA ARG A 31 9.35 5.29 7.82
C ARG A 31 10.23 5.56 6.60
N GLN A 32 9.75 5.25 5.39
CA GLN A 32 10.51 5.43 4.15
C GLN A 32 10.52 6.90 3.68
N ILE A 33 9.47 7.67 3.98
CA ILE A 33 9.30 9.06 3.50
C ILE A 33 10.51 9.97 3.76
N PRO A 34 11.13 10.00 4.96
CA PRO A 34 12.31 10.84 5.20
C PRO A 34 13.49 10.48 4.27
N TYR A 35 13.67 9.19 3.98
CA TYR A 35 14.71 8.74 3.06
C TYR A 35 14.42 9.14 1.61
N ILE A 36 13.15 9.06 1.19
CA ILE A 36 12.70 9.55 -0.13
C ILE A 36 12.99 11.04 -0.25
N VAL A 37 12.57 11.86 0.73
CA VAL A 37 12.83 13.31 0.68
C VAL A 37 14.33 13.59 0.59
N LYS A 38 15.17 12.91 1.37
CA LYS A 38 16.62 13.09 1.30
C LYS A 38 17.21 12.71 -0.05
N GLN A 39 16.77 11.58 -0.63
CA GLN A 39 17.25 11.09 -1.92
C GLN A 39 16.84 12.03 -3.07
N TYR A 40 15.57 12.43 -3.14
CA TYR A 40 15.03 13.23 -4.24
C TYR A 40 15.27 14.75 -4.09
N LYS A 41 15.76 15.22 -2.93
CA LYS A 41 16.18 16.62 -2.75
C LYS A 41 17.29 17.03 -3.72
N GLN A 42 18.10 16.08 -4.19
CA GLN A 42 19.16 16.32 -5.18
C GLN A 42 18.57 16.53 -6.60
N GLU A 43 17.37 16.02 -6.87
CA GLU A 43 16.71 16.04 -8.17
C GLU A 43 15.74 17.22 -8.36
N LYS A 44 15.89 18.29 -7.56
CA LYS A 44 15.02 19.50 -7.55
C LYS A 44 13.53 19.22 -7.23
N VAL A 45 13.22 18.10 -6.57
CA VAL A 45 11.87 17.84 -6.04
C VAL A 45 11.73 18.53 -4.69
N TYR A 46 10.83 19.53 -4.59
CA TYR A 46 10.60 20.34 -3.38
C TYR A 46 9.44 19.83 -2.51
N ALA A 47 9.06 18.56 -2.64
CA ALA A 47 8.02 18.00 -1.78
C ALA A 47 8.55 17.89 -0.34
N THR A 48 7.84 18.53 0.59
CA THR A 48 8.14 18.43 2.02
C THR A 48 7.66 17.09 2.58
N GLU A 49 8.28 16.61 3.65
CA GLU A 49 7.85 15.38 4.34
C GLU A 49 6.36 15.45 4.75
N ALA A 50 5.90 16.61 5.21
CA ALA A 50 4.51 16.84 5.59
C ALA A 50 3.54 16.66 4.41
N GLN A 51 3.89 17.16 3.22
CA GLN A 51 3.08 16.97 2.01
C GLN A 51 3.00 15.50 1.60
N LEU A 52 4.12 14.77 1.65
CA LEU A 52 4.12 13.34 1.33
C LEU A 52 3.33 12.51 2.33
N LEU A 53 3.40 12.86 3.62
CA LEU A 53 2.59 12.22 4.67
C LEU A 53 1.09 12.48 4.49
N ASP A 54 0.71 13.68 4.08
CA ASP A 54 -0.68 14.01 3.78
C ASP A 54 -1.20 13.24 2.56
N CYS A 55 -0.41 13.16 1.50
CA CYS A 55 -0.72 12.32 0.34
C CYS A 55 -0.87 10.84 0.72
N LEU A 56 0.05 10.29 1.53
CA LEU A 56 -0.04 8.92 2.02
C LEU A 56 -1.34 8.69 2.81
N ARG A 57 -1.72 9.62 3.68
CA ARG A 57 -2.96 9.53 4.45
C ARG A 57 -4.19 9.59 3.56
N LYS A 58 -4.21 10.48 2.57
CA LYS A 58 -5.31 10.61 1.59
C LYS A 58 -5.50 9.32 0.78
N GLU A 59 -4.41 8.74 0.30
CA GLU A 59 -4.43 7.49 -0.47
C GLU A 59 -5.05 6.35 0.38
N PHE A 60 -4.54 6.14 1.60
CA PHE A 60 -5.09 5.10 2.49
C PHE A 60 -6.53 5.38 2.93
N ARG A 61 -6.92 6.65 3.07
CA ARG A 61 -8.29 7.04 3.41
C ARG A 61 -9.26 6.69 2.27
N MET A 62 -8.84 6.86 1.01
CA MET A 62 -9.67 6.58 -0.16
C MET A 62 -10.15 5.12 -0.22
N TYR A 63 -9.36 4.18 0.33
CA TYR A 63 -9.69 2.75 0.35
C TYR A 63 -10.24 2.25 1.69
N GLN A 64 -10.57 3.13 2.65
CA GLN A 64 -11.09 2.70 3.96
C GLN A 64 -12.40 1.89 3.89
N GLY A 65 -13.22 2.12 2.86
CA GLY A 65 -14.49 1.40 2.66
C GLY A 65 -14.34 0.02 2.01
N VAL A 66 -13.14 -0.38 1.61
CA VAL A 66 -12.92 -1.66 0.92
C VAL A 66 -12.99 -2.80 1.94
N ASN A 67 -14.02 -3.65 1.79
CA ASN A 67 -14.21 -4.84 2.63
C ASN A 67 -13.91 -6.17 1.91
N ASP A 68 -13.62 -6.15 0.60
CA ASP A 68 -13.17 -7.35 -0.12
C ASP A 68 -11.68 -7.61 0.16
N VAL A 69 -11.40 -8.76 0.75
CA VAL A 69 -10.06 -9.24 1.11
C VAL A 69 -9.10 -9.25 -0.09
N ARG A 70 -9.59 -9.68 -1.26
CA ARG A 70 -8.78 -9.81 -2.48
C ARG A 70 -8.47 -8.45 -3.08
N ALA A 71 -9.43 -7.52 -3.02
CA ALA A 71 -9.20 -6.15 -3.47
C ALA A 71 -8.14 -5.46 -2.61
N LEU A 72 -8.19 -5.64 -1.28
CA LEU A 72 -7.17 -5.15 -0.36
C LEU A 72 -5.79 -5.76 -0.64
N ASP A 73 -5.70 -7.08 -0.79
CA ASP A 73 -4.44 -7.75 -1.13
C ASP A 73 -3.86 -7.25 -2.46
N LEU A 74 -4.70 -7.06 -3.48
CA LEU A 74 -4.28 -6.54 -4.77
C LEU A 74 -3.80 -5.10 -4.67
N LEU A 75 -4.47 -4.24 -3.90
CA LEU A 75 -4.04 -2.86 -3.66
C LEU A 75 -2.70 -2.80 -2.94
N ILE A 76 -2.52 -3.63 -1.90
CA ILE A 76 -1.25 -3.79 -1.19
C ILE A 76 -0.17 -4.23 -2.17
N HIS A 77 -0.43 -5.27 -2.96
CA HIS A 77 0.51 -5.82 -3.94
C HIS A 77 0.86 -4.81 -5.04
N LYS A 78 -0.13 -4.10 -5.59
CA LYS A 78 0.08 -3.04 -6.59
C LYS A 78 1.02 -1.96 -6.06
N VAL A 79 0.83 -1.53 -4.82
CA VAL A 79 1.71 -0.54 -4.16
C VAL A 79 3.12 -1.11 -3.97
N PHE A 80 3.26 -2.40 -3.65
CA PHE A 80 4.56 -3.06 -3.55
C PHE A 80 5.26 -3.20 -4.91
N TYR A 81 4.55 -3.57 -5.98
CA TYR A 81 5.15 -3.79 -7.31
C TYR A 81 5.48 -2.50 -8.03
N ASN A 82 4.68 -1.44 -7.87
CA ASN A 82 5.06 -0.10 -8.31
C ASN A 82 6.35 0.40 -7.63
N ARG A 83 6.83 -0.26 -6.57
CA ARG A 83 8.13 0.04 -5.97
C ARG A 83 9.30 -0.66 -6.66
N LEU A 84 9.06 -1.77 -7.35
CA LEU A 84 10.11 -2.55 -8.03
C LEU A 84 10.30 -2.08 -9.48
N SER A 85 9.24 -1.73 -10.18
CA SER A 85 9.33 -1.39 -11.62
C SER A 85 9.89 0.01 -11.95
N TYR A 86 10.02 0.90 -10.96
CA TYR A 86 10.63 2.23 -11.16
C TYR A 86 12.08 2.32 -10.60
N LEU A 87 12.66 1.18 -10.19
CA LEU A 87 14.02 1.07 -9.67
C LEU A 87 14.91 0.11 -10.48
N ILE A 88 14.43 -0.38 -11.64
CA ILE A 88 15.20 -1.14 -12.64
C ILE A 88 15.05 -0.46 -13.99
#